data_AF-A0A7V9EFB9-F1
#
_entry.id   AF-A0A7V9EFB9-F1
#
_cell.length_a   1.000
_cell.length_b   1.000
_cell.length_c   1.000
_cell.angle_alpha   90.00
_cell.angle_beta   90.00
_cell.angle_gamma   90.00
#
_symmetry.space_group_name_H-M   'P 1'
#
loop_
_entity.id
_entity.type
_entity.pdbx_description
1 polymer ?
#
loop_
_entity_poly.entity_id
_entity_poly.type
_entity_poly.pdbx_seq_one_letter_code
_entity_poly.pdbx_strand_id
1 'polypeptide(L)' 'RDDVSPDELASYCLHALSAAGGLSSRAAVRRLVTVTLAGLRPAR' A
#
# COMPACT_ATOMS: atom_id res chain seq x y z
N ARG A 1 1.47 -9.99 -7.12
CA ARG A 1 0.80 -10.65 -5.97
C ARG A 1 -0.35 -11.37 -6.59
N ASP A 2 -0.21 -12.68 -6.75
CA ASP A 2 -1.02 -13.45 -7.70
C ASP A 2 -1.94 -14.43 -6.94
N ASP A 3 -1.80 -14.45 -5.61
CA ASP A 3 -2.57 -15.21 -4.63
C ASP A 3 -3.79 -14.44 -4.10
N VAL A 4 -4.01 -13.21 -4.56
CA VAL A 4 -5.12 -12.33 -4.14
C VAL A 4 -5.79 -11.76 -5.39
N SER A 5 -7.12 -11.65 -5.37
CA SER A 5 -7.85 -11.05 -6.49
C SER A 5 -7.46 -9.57 -6.67
N PRO A 6 -7.44 -9.03 -7.91
CA PRO A 6 -7.09 -7.63 -8.15
C PRO A 6 -7.98 -6.64 -7.38
N ASP A 7 -9.29 -6.89 -7.29
CA ASP A 7 -10.25 -6.03 -6.59
C ASP A 7 -10.02 -6.00 -5.07
N GLU A 8 -9.73 -7.16 -4.47
CA GLU A 8 -9.41 -7.26 -3.04
C GLU A 8 -8.09 -6.55 -2.73
N LEU A 9 -7.07 -6.74 -3.57
CA LEU A 9 -5.79 -6.08 -3.44
C LEU A 9 -5.92 -4.56 -3.58
N ALA A 10 -6.71 -4.08 -4.54
CA ALA A 10 -6.96 -2.66 -4.73
C ALA A 10 -7.67 -2.04 -3.51
N SER A 11 -8.70 -2.72 -3.00
CA SER A 11 -9.43 -2.29 -1.80
C SER A 11 -8.51 -2.24 -0.57
N TYR A 12 -7.68 -3.25 -0.37
CA TYR A 12 -6.68 -3.27 0.69
C TYR A 12 -5.70 -2.08 0.58
N CYS A 13 -5.16 -1.83 -0.62
CA CYS A 13 -4.23 -0.72 -0.85
C CYS A 13 -4.87 0.64 -0.56
N LEU A 14 -6.13 0.85 -0.95
CA LEU A 14 -6.85 2.09 -0.68
C LEU A 14 -7.06 2.32 0.83
N HIS A 15 -7.42 1.28 1.58
CA HIS A 15 -7.54 1.37 3.03
C HIS A 15 -6.20 1.67 3.71
N ALA A 16 -5.13 0.99 3.30
CA ALA A 16 -3.80 1.22 3.84
C ALA A 16 -3.29 2.64 3.56
N LEU A 17 -3.51 3.16 2.35
CA LEU A 17 -3.12 4.52 1.98
C LEU A 17 -3.97 5.59 2.69
N SER A 18 -5.26 5.35 2.89
CA SER A 18 -6.14 6.23 3.66
C SER A 18 -5.69 6.30 5.12
N ALA A 19 -5.33 5.16 5.72
CA ALA A 19 -4.78 5.11 7.07
C ALA A 19 -3.43 5.85 7.18
N ALA A 20 -2.60 5.80 6.13
CA ALA A 20 -1.34 6.56 6.07
C ALA A 20 -1.58 8.07 6.22
N GLY A 21 -2.69 8.60 5.71
CA GLY A 21 -3.05 10.01 5.82
C GLY A 21 -3.23 10.51 7.27
N GLY A 22 -3.49 9.61 8.22
CA GLY A 22 -3.61 9.93 9.64
C GLY A 22 -2.28 10.03 10.39
N LEU A 23 -1.14 9.73 9.74
CA LEU A 23 0.17 9.76 10.39
C LEU A 23 0.67 11.21 10.54
N SER A 24 1.13 11.56 11.75
CA SER A 24 1.68 12.89 12.06
C SER A 24 3.04 13.17 11.41
N SER A 25 3.72 12.13 10.91
CA SER A 25 5.03 12.24 10.29
C SER A 25 4.97 11.99 8.79
N ARG A 26 5.33 13.02 8.00
CA ARG A 26 5.45 12.92 6.53
C ARG A 26 6.45 11.84 6.10
N ALA A 27 7.48 11.59 6.89
CA ALA A 27 8.44 10.52 6.62
C ALA A 27 7.80 9.13 6.80
N ALA A 28 6.94 8.97 7.82
CA ALA A 28 6.19 7.73 8.04
C ALA A 28 5.19 7.46 6.90
N VAL A 29 4.48 8.50 6.43
CA VAL A 29 3.61 8.41 5.24
C VAL A 29 4.39 7.91 4.03
N ARG A 30 5.53 8.54 3.71
CA ARG A 30 6.34 8.17 2.55
C ARG A 30 6.85 6.73 2.63
N ARG A 31 7.26 6.26 3.81
CA ARG A 31 7.69 4.87 4.01
C ARG A 31 6.55 3.90 3.74
N LEU A 32 5.36 4.17 4.28
CA LEU A 32 4.20 3.29 4.10
C LEU A 32 3.78 3.23 2.63
N VAL A 33 3.68 4.38 1.94
CA VAL A 33 3.42 4.44 0.49
C VAL A 33 4.44 3.61 -0.29
N THR A 34 5.73 3.75 0.05
CA THR A 34 6.81 3.01 -0.62
C THR A 34 6.66 1.50 -0.45
N VAL A 35 6.36 1.03 0.76
CA VAL A 35 6.12 -0.39 1.06
C VAL A 35 4.92 -0.92 0.28
N THR A 36 3.80 -0.19 0.28
CA THR A 36 2.59 -0.57 -0.47
C THR A 36 2.90 -0.71 -1.97
N LEU A 37 3.59 0.26 -2.57
CA LEU A 37 3.96 0.19 -3.99
C LEU A 37 4.97 -0.92 -4.29
N ALA A 38 5.90 -1.20 -3.37
CA ALA A 38 6.85 -2.30 -3.53
C ALA A 38 6.13 -3.67 -3.53
N GLY A 39 5.12 -3.84 -2.67
CA GLY A 39 4.32 -5.08 -2.60
C GLY A 39 3.44 -5.33 -3.84
N LEU A 40 3.17 -4.30 -4.65
CA LEU A 40 2.41 -4.39 -5.91
C LEU A 40 3.28 -4.70 -7.13
N ARG A 41 4.60 -4.51 -7.03
CA ARG A 41 5.50 -4.79 -8.15
C ARG A 41 5.55 -6.30 -8.39
N PRO A 42 5.52 -6.77 -9.66
CA PRO A 42 5.74 -8.17 -9.97
C PRO A 42 7.08 -8.64 -9.40
N ALA A 43 7.10 -9.82 -8.78
CA ALA A 43 8.36 -10.49 -8.47
C ALA A 43 8.98 -10.88 -9.81
N ARG A 44 10.21 -10.42 -10.05
CA ARG A 44 10.94 -10.67 -11.29
C ARG A 44 11.21 -12.16 -11.48
#